data_AF-A0A653DW55-F1
#
_entry.id   AF-A0A653DW55-F1
#
_cell.length_a   1.000
_cell.length_b   1.000
_cell.length_c   1.000
_cell.angle_alpha   90.00
_cell.angle_beta   90.00
_cell.angle_gamma   90.00
#
_symmetry.space_group_name_H-M   'P 1'
#
loop_
_entity.id
_entity.type
_entity.pdbx_description
1 polymer ?
#
loop_
_entity_poly.entity_id
_entity_poly.type
_entity_poly.pdbx_seq_one_letter_code
_entity_poly.pdbx_strand_id
1 'polypeptide(L)'
;MKVCEKVKQKGTTTYNEVADELVGEFTSASSNNSLADQYDQKNIRRRVYDALNVLMAMNIISKEKKEIKWIGLPTNSLQECSQLEKEMQKKISVIKQKERQLDDLILNQIAFKNLAQRNREMERLHGPPPPNSYIQLPFIVVNTNKKTIINCSISNDK
;
A
#
# COMPACT_ATOMS: atom_id res chain seq x y z
N MET A 1 -2.52 28.48 -19.72
CA MET A 1 -2.08 28.39 -18.30
C MET A 1 -0.56 28.51 -18.29
N LYS A 2 -0.03 29.68 -18.73
CA LYS A 2 1.29 29.77 -19.36
C LYS A 2 2.48 29.38 -18.47
N VAL A 3 2.42 29.67 -17.17
CA VAL A 3 3.48 29.31 -16.21
C VAL A 3 3.67 27.78 -16.15
N CYS A 4 2.57 27.01 -16.12
CA CYS A 4 2.62 25.55 -16.08
C CYS A 4 3.19 24.97 -17.38
N GLU A 5 2.74 25.48 -18.53
CA GLU A 5 3.24 25.06 -19.85
C GLU A 5 4.75 25.31 -19.99
N LYS A 6 5.23 26.47 -19.53
CA LYS A 6 6.66 26.84 -19.60
C LYS A 6 7.54 25.93 -18.74
N VAL A 7 7.11 25.64 -17.52
CA VAL A 7 7.83 24.70 -16.63
C VAL A 7 7.80 23.27 -17.22
N LYS A 8 6.66 22.83 -17.77
CA LYS A 8 6.53 21.53 -18.43
C LYS A 8 7.45 21.37 -19.64
N GLN A 9 7.54 22.39 -20.49
CA GLN A 9 8.36 22.35 -21.70
C GLN A 9 9.86 22.31 -21.40
N LYS A 10 10.29 23.07 -20.38
CA LYS A 10 11.70 23.11 -19.97
C LYS A 10 12.13 21.92 -19.11
N GLY A 11 11.20 21.31 -18.38
CA GLY A 11 11.48 20.23 -17.43
C GLY A 11 12.17 20.71 -16.15
N THR A 12 13.24 21.51 -16.26
CA THR A 12 13.91 22.21 -15.15
C THR A 12 14.13 23.68 -15.53
N THR A 13 13.82 24.61 -14.63
CA THR A 13 13.88 26.06 -14.90
C THR A 13 14.07 26.87 -13.61
N THR A 14 14.07 28.20 -13.69
CA THR A 14 14.11 29.10 -12.53
C THR A 14 13.00 30.14 -12.59
N TYR A 15 12.70 30.77 -11.45
CA TYR A 15 11.71 31.84 -11.39
C TYR A 15 11.99 32.98 -12.40
N ASN A 16 13.24 33.46 -12.46
CA ASN A 16 13.59 34.59 -13.33
C ASN A 16 13.42 34.20 -14.80
N GLU A 17 13.86 32.99 -15.17
CA GLU A 17 13.72 32.49 -16.53
C GLU A 17 12.24 32.42 -16.97
N VAL A 18 11.37 31.86 -16.13
CA VAL A 18 9.92 31.80 -16.42
C VAL A 18 9.32 33.21 -16.48
N ALA A 19 9.71 34.10 -15.56
CA ALA A 19 9.16 35.45 -15.50
C ALA A 19 9.61 36.31 -16.69
N ASP A 20 10.90 36.28 -17.05
CA ASP A 20 11.47 37.09 -18.12
C ASP A 20 10.96 36.66 -19.49
N GLU A 21 10.77 35.35 -19.72
CA GLU A 21 10.13 34.87 -20.94
C GLU A 21 8.68 35.30 -21.06
N LEU A 22 7.91 35.25 -19.96
CA LEU A 22 6.52 35.71 -19.98
C LEU A 22 6.44 37.22 -20.19
N VAL A 23 7.31 38.00 -19.55
CA VAL A 23 7.39 39.45 -19.78
C VAL A 23 7.68 39.73 -21.25
N GLY A 24 8.68 39.07 -21.83
CA GLY A 24 9.00 39.23 -23.26
C GLY A 24 7.84 38.87 -24.18
N GLU A 25 7.12 37.78 -23.92
CA GLU A 25 5.95 37.40 -24.73
C GLU A 25 4.81 38.43 -24.67
N PHE A 26 4.57 39.05 -23.51
CA PHE A 26 3.47 40.00 -23.33
C PHE A 26 3.82 41.43 -23.78
N THR A 27 5.08 41.86 -23.66
CA THR A 27 5.52 43.19 -24.14
C THR A 27 5.73 43.22 -25.66
N SER A 28 6.17 42.12 -26.27
CA SER A 28 6.31 42.01 -27.74
C SER A 28 4.96 42.08 -28.48
N ALA A 29 3.86 41.80 -27.78
CA ALA A 29 2.51 41.80 -28.33
C ALA A 29 1.79 43.16 -28.25
N SER A 30 2.32 44.12 -27.46
CA SER A 30 1.71 45.43 -27.22
C SER A 30 2.64 46.55 -27.68
N SER A 31 2.15 47.41 -28.58
CA SER A 31 2.90 48.49 -29.21
C SER A 31 3.50 49.50 -28.21
N ASN A 32 4.84 49.58 -28.19
CA ASN A 32 5.73 50.68 -27.76
C ASN A 32 5.15 51.77 -26.84
N ASN A 33 4.92 51.44 -25.56
CA ASN A 33 4.65 52.46 -24.54
C ASN A 33 5.43 52.15 -23.25
N SER A 34 6.63 52.74 -23.14
CA SER A 34 7.69 52.32 -22.19
C SER A 34 7.33 52.38 -20.70
N LEU A 35 6.34 53.21 -20.32
CA LEU A 35 5.84 53.30 -18.94
C LEU A 35 4.84 52.19 -18.60
N ALA A 36 4.03 51.77 -19.57
CA ALA A 36 3.08 50.66 -19.40
C ALA A 36 3.84 49.33 -19.30
N ASP A 37 4.88 49.16 -20.12
CA ASP A 37 5.72 47.95 -20.12
C ASP A 37 6.39 47.67 -18.75
N GLN A 38 6.80 48.73 -18.03
CA GLN A 38 7.36 48.57 -16.68
C GLN A 38 6.32 48.14 -15.64
N TYR A 39 5.08 48.61 -15.76
CA TYR A 39 4.00 48.23 -14.85
C TYR A 39 3.59 46.78 -15.10
N ASP A 40 3.47 46.40 -16.38
CA ASP A 40 3.14 45.05 -16.80
C ASP A 40 4.22 44.05 -16.38
N GLN A 41 5.50 44.43 -16.46
CA GLN A 41 6.60 43.60 -15.97
C GLN A 41 6.47 43.27 -14.47
N LYS A 42 6.15 44.28 -13.63
CA LYS A 42 5.95 44.06 -12.18
C LYS A 42 4.73 43.19 -11.91
N ASN A 43 3.64 43.41 -12.65
CA ASN A 43 2.40 42.65 -12.49
C ASN A 43 2.61 41.17 -12.86
N ILE A 44 3.20 40.91 -14.03
CA ILE A 44 3.51 39.55 -14.51
C ILE A 44 4.39 38.82 -13.50
N ARG A 45 5.47 39.46 -13.04
CA ARG A 45 6.37 38.90 -12.01
C ARG A 45 5.63 38.52 -10.74
N ARG A 46 4.69 39.35 -10.26
CA ARG A 46 3.86 39.05 -9.08
C ARG A 46 2.94 37.86 -9.31
N ARG A 47 2.32 37.76 -10.49
CA ARG A 47 1.40 36.66 -10.86
C ARG A 47 2.10 35.33 -11.09
N VAL A 48 3.33 35.33 -11.61
CA VAL A 48 4.16 34.13 -11.75
C VAL A 48 4.40 33.47 -10.38
N TYR A 49 4.66 34.26 -9.34
CA TYR A 49 4.80 33.71 -7.98
C TYR A 49 3.53 33.04 -7.47
N ASP A 50 2.36 33.66 -7.65
CA ASP A 50 1.09 33.06 -7.22
C ASP A 50 0.86 31.72 -7.92
N ALA A 51 1.08 31.67 -9.24
CA ALA A 51 0.94 30.44 -10.01
C ALA A 51 1.91 29.35 -9.56
N LEU A 52 3.20 29.68 -9.37
CA LEU A 52 4.20 28.71 -8.92
C LEU A 52 3.90 28.16 -7.52
N ASN A 53 3.42 28.99 -6.59
CA ASN A 53 3.09 28.55 -5.24
C ASN A 53 1.92 27.55 -5.25
N VAL A 54 0.90 27.80 -6.07
CA VAL A 54 -0.23 26.87 -6.22
C VAL A 54 0.22 25.57 -6.90
N LEU A 55 1.01 25.67 -7.98
CA LEU A 55 1.53 24.48 -8.67
C LEU A 55 2.41 23.62 -7.74
N MET A 56 3.20 24.26 -6.88
CA MET A 56 4.01 23.58 -5.88
C MET A 56 3.15 22.92 -4.80
N ALA A 57 2.12 23.61 -4.29
CA ALA A 57 1.19 23.07 -3.31
C ALA A 57 0.38 21.87 -3.85
N MET A 58 0.08 21.87 -5.14
CA MET A 58 -0.58 20.78 -5.86
C MET A 58 0.37 19.63 -6.26
N ASN A 59 1.64 19.69 -5.84
CA ASN A 59 2.69 18.74 -6.19
C ASN A 59 2.89 18.55 -7.70
N ILE A 60 2.63 19.61 -8.49
CA ILE A 60 2.81 19.61 -9.95
C ILE A 60 4.25 19.94 -10.34
N ILE A 61 4.91 20.75 -9.50
CA ILE A 61 6.30 21.16 -9.64
C ILE A 61 7.00 21.04 -8.29
N SER A 62 8.31 20.80 -8.28
CA SER A 62 9.15 20.95 -7.07
C SER A 62 9.99 22.22 -7.17
N LYS A 63 10.35 22.81 -6.03
CA LYS A 63 11.22 23.97 -5.95
C LYS A 63 12.31 23.75 -4.90
N GLU A 64 13.56 23.63 -5.35
CA GLU A 64 14.74 23.54 -4.50
C GLU A 64 15.59 24.80 -4.66
N LYS A 65 15.60 25.66 -3.64
CA LYS A 65 16.24 26.98 -3.69
C LYS A 65 15.73 27.81 -4.89
N LYS A 66 16.53 27.92 -5.95
CA LYS A 66 16.24 28.66 -7.19
C LYS A 66 15.77 27.76 -8.34
N GLU A 67 15.98 26.45 -8.21
CA GLU A 67 15.65 25.46 -9.24
C GLU A 67 14.19 25.02 -9.08
N ILE A 68 13.48 24.95 -10.20
CA ILE A 68 12.09 24.53 -10.30
C ILE A 68 12.03 23.36 -11.28
N LYS A 69 11.52 22.21 -10.85
CA LYS A 69 11.39 21.00 -11.70
C LYS A 69 9.94 20.65 -11.95
N TRP A 70 9.64 20.21 -13.16
CA TRP A 70 8.36 19.62 -13.52
C TRP A 70 8.22 18.22 -12.91
N ILE A 71 7.16 18.00 -12.11
CA ILE A 71 6.82 16.68 -11.56
C ILE A 71 5.78 16.00 -12.45
N GLY A 72 4.69 16.71 -12.77
CA GLY A 72 3.55 16.17 -13.52
C GLY A 72 2.21 16.60 -12.93
N LEU A 73 1.11 16.50 -13.68
CA LEU A 73 -0.21 16.78 -13.10
C LEU A 73 -0.59 15.66 -12.12
N PRO A 74 -1.38 15.93 -11.05
CA PRO A 74 -1.87 14.92 -10.10
C PRO A 74 -2.65 13.76 -10.75
N THR A 75 -2.87 13.79 -12.05
CA THR A 75 -3.32 12.70 -12.91
C THR A 75 -2.18 11.76 -13.33
N ASN A 76 -1.47 11.17 -12.37
CA ASN A 76 -0.82 9.88 -12.61
C ASN A 76 -1.77 8.73 -12.21
N SER A 77 -3.05 8.90 -12.56
CA SER A 77 -4.17 8.01 -12.19
C SER A 77 -3.92 6.56 -12.59
N LEU A 78 -3.12 6.31 -13.62
CA LEU A 78 -2.72 4.96 -14.03
C LEU A 78 -1.80 4.29 -12.99
N GLN A 79 -0.85 5.03 -12.42
CA GLN A 79 0.01 4.51 -11.35
C GLN A 79 -0.77 4.30 -10.05
N GLU A 80 -1.63 5.26 -9.69
CA GLU A 80 -2.49 5.14 -8.51
C GLU A 80 -3.49 3.98 -8.65
N CYS A 81 -4.13 3.84 -9.82
CA CYS A 81 -5.02 2.72 -10.13
C CYS A 81 -4.26 1.38 -10.07
N SER A 82 -3.06 1.29 -10.66
CA SER A 82 -2.24 0.08 -10.57
C SER A 82 -1.85 -0.27 -9.13
N GLN A 83 -1.58 0.74 -8.29
CA GLN A 83 -1.26 0.53 -6.88
C GLN A 83 -2.49 0.04 -6.09
N LEU A 84 -3.65 0.66 -6.31
CA LEU A 84 -4.92 0.23 -5.70
C LEU A 84 -5.32 -1.18 -6.13
N GLU A 85 -5.12 -1.56 -7.39
CA GLU A 85 -5.35 -2.91 -7.89
C GLU A 85 -4.45 -3.94 -7.18
N LYS A 86 -3.16 -3.62 -6.99
CA LYS A 86 -2.24 -4.47 -6.24
C LYS A 86 -2.67 -4.64 -4.78
N GLU A 87 -3.10 -3.55 -4.14
CA GLU A 87 -3.61 -3.61 -2.77
C GLU A 87 -4.90 -4.41 -2.66
N MET A 88 -5.81 -4.26 -3.62
CA MET A 88 -7.04 -5.06 -3.72
C MET A 88 -6.70 -6.55 -3.83
N GLN A 89 -5.80 -6.93 -4.74
CA GLN A 89 -5.37 -8.32 -4.91
C GLN A 89 -4.75 -8.88 -3.63
N LYS A 90 -3.92 -8.10 -2.94
CA LYS A 90 -3.36 -8.48 -1.65
C LYS A 90 -4.46 -8.70 -0.61
N LYS A 91 -5.43 -7.80 -0.49
CA LYS A 91 -6.55 -7.94 0.45
C LYS A 91 -7.40 -9.18 0.14
N ILE A 92 -7.70 -9.44 -1.14
CA ILE A 92 -8.43 -10.64 -1.57
C ILE A 92 -7.68 -11.92 -1.16
N SER A 93 -6.36 -11.97 -1.36
CA SER A 93 -5.56 -13.13 -0.97
C SER A 93 -5.61 -13.41 0.54
N VAL A 94 -5.54 -12.35 1.35
CA VAL A 94 -5.64 -12.45 2.81
C VAL A 94 -7.03 -12.88 3.26
N ILE A 95 -8.09 -12.35 2.65
CA ILE A 95 -9.47 -12.76 2.94
C ILE A 95 -9.64 -14.25 2.68
N LYS A 96 -9.22 -14.73 1.50
CA LYS A 96 -9.28 -16.16 1.15
C LYS A 96 -8.50 -17.05 2.10
N GLN A 97 -7.37 -16.57 2.62
CA GLN A 97 -6.60 -17.32 3.62
C GLN A 97 -7.33 -17.37 4.96
N LYS A 98 -7.91 -16.25 5.41
CA LYS A 98 -8.68 -16.18 6.66
C LYS A 98 -9.96 -17.02 6.61
N GLU A 99 -10.63 -17.06 5.47
CA GLU A 99 -11.80 -17.93 5.24
C GLU A 99 -11.42 -19.41 5.45
N ARG A 100 -10.34 -19.87 4.80
CA ARG A 100 -9.85 -21.26 5.01
C ARG A 100 -9.48 -21.55 6.46
N GLN A 101 -8.79 -20.61 7.13
CA GLN A 101 -8.45 -20.77 8.54
C GLN A 101 -9.69 -20.84 9.43
N LEU A 102 -10.72 -20.06 9.11
CA LEU A 102 -11.99 -20.08 9.85
C LEU A 102 -12.70 -21.43 9.67
N ASP A 103 -12.75 -21.95 8.45
CA ASP A 103 -13.33 -23.28 8.18
C ASP A 103 -12.63 -24.38 8.99
N ASP A 104 -11.30 -24.38 9.01
CA ASP A 104 -10.50 -25.33 9.81
C ASP A 104 -10.79 -25.19 11.32
N LEU A 105 -10.93 -23.96 11.81
CA LEU A 105 -11.26 -23.70 13.22
C LEU A 105 -12.67 -24.17 13.57
N ILE A 106 -13.65 -23.97 12.70
CA ILE A 106 -15.02 -24.44 12.88
C ILE A 106 -15.05 -25.97 12.93
N LEU A 107 -14.37 -26.64 11.99
CA LEU A 107 -14.27 -28.09 11.96
C LEU A 107 -13.64 -28.63 13.25
N ASN A 108 -12.54 -28.03 13.70
CA ASN A 108 -11.88 -28.41 14.95
C ASN A 108 -12.80 -28.20 16.17
N GLN A 109 -13.54 -27.09 16.21
CA GLN A 109 -14.47 -26.81 17.31
C GLN A 109 -15.61 -27.83 17.37
N ILE A 110 -16.19 -28.20 16.22
CA ILE A 110 -17.24 -29.22 16.13
C ILE A 110 -16.66 -30.57 16.55
N ALA A 111 -15.51 -30.97 16.01
CA ALA A 111 -14.87 -32.24 16.32
C ALA A 111 -14.55 -32.37 17.82
N PHE A 112 -14.00 -31.32 18.44
CA PHE A 112 -13.67 -31.31 19.85
C PHE A 112 -14.91 -31.40 20.74
N LYS A 113 -15.96 -30.62 20.44
CA LYS A 113 -17.24 -30.68 21.17
C LYS A 113 -17.88 -32.06 21.08
N ASN A 114 -17.92 -32.63 19.87
CA ASN A 114 -18.50 -33.96 19.65
C ASN A 114 -17.72 -35.04 20.39
N LEU A 115 -16.38 -35.00 20.35
CA LEU A 115 -15.52 -35.93 21.07
C LEU A 115 -15.75 -35.85 22.59
N ALA A 116 -15.75 -34.64 23.14
CA ALA A 116 -15.95 -34.40 24.57
C ALA A 116 -17.35 -34.86 25.02
N GLN A 117 -18.39 -34.58 24.22
CA GLN A 117 -19.75 -35.01 24.50
C GLN A 117 -19.86 -36.54 24.49
N ARG A 118 -19.34 -37.20 23.44
CA ARG A 118 -19.33 -38.66 23.33
C ARG A 118 -18.61 -39.30 24.51
N ASN A 119 -17.43 -38.80 24.88
CA ASN A 119 -16.66 -39.34 25.98
C ASN A 119 -17.41 -39.15 27.31
N ARG A 120 -18.01 -37.98 27.56
CA ARG A 120 -18.84 -37.74 28.76
C ARG A 120 -20.02 -38.70 28.87
N GLU A 121 -20.69 -39.00 27.76
CA GLU A 121 -21.80 -39.95 27.75
C GLU A 121 -21.33 -41.39 28.00
N MET A 122 -20.22 -41.80 27.40
CA MET A 122 -19.62 -43.11 27.63
C MET A 122 -19.19 -43.28 29.09
N GLU A 123 -18.57 -42.26 29.68
CA GLU A 123 -18.18 -42.25 31.09
C GLU A 123 -19.39 -42.28 32.03
N ARG A 124 -20.50 -41.62 31.66
CA ARG A 124 -21.75 -41.68 32.43
C ARG A 124 -22.35 -43.09 32.45
N LEU A 125 -22.29 -43.80 31.32
CA LEU A 125 -22.91 -45.13 31.16
C LEU A 125 -22.02 -46.27 31.70
N HIS A 126 -20.70 -46.17 31.50
CA HIS A 126 -19.76 -47.28 31.76
C HIS A 126 -18.72 -46.95 32.84
N GLY A 127 -18.70 -45.74 33.37
CA GLY A 127 -17.64 -45.24 34.24
C GLY A 127 -16.38 -44.81 33.46
N PRO A 128 -15.36 -44.29 34.15
CA PRO A 128 -14.13 -43.82 33.52
C PRO A 128 -13.34 -44.97 32.86
N PRO A 129 -12.65 -44.71 31.74
CA PRO A 129 -11.87 -45.72 31.05
C PRO A 129 -10.64 -46.16 31.89
N PRO A 130 -10.21 -47.45 31.78
CA PRO A 130 -9.03 -47.94 32.48
C PRO A 130 -7.75 -47.15 32.15
N PRO A 131 -6.80 -47.01 33.10
CA PRO A 131 -5.48 -46.47 32.81
C PRO A 131 -4.82 -47.21 31.63
N ASN A 132 -4.23 -46.49 30.68
CA ASN A 132 -3.60 -46.98 29.43
C ASN A 132 -4.56 -47.38 28.28
N SER A 133 -5.86 -47.14 28.40
CA SER A 133 -6.83 -47.41 27.31
C SER A 133 -7.20 -46.17 26.48
N TYR A 134 -6.62 -45.01 26.79
CA TYR A 134 -6.91 -43.73 26.12
C TYR A 134 -5.64 -42.89 25.93
N ILE A 135 -5.73 -41.92 25.02
CA ILE A 135 -4.68 -40.93 24.73
C ILE A 135 -5.31 -39.54 24.86
N GLN A 136 -4.70 -38.67 25.68
CA GLN A 136 -5.15 -37.29 25.84
C GLN A 136 -4.61 -36.40 24.72
N LEU A 137 -5.39 -35.41 24.32
CA LEU A 137 -4.93 -34.32 23.46
C LEU A 137 -4.06 -33.33 24.26
N PRO A 138 -3.07 -32.68 23.64
CA PRO A 138 -2.65 -32.81 22.24
C PRO A 138 -1.65 -33.96 22.04
N PHE A 139 -1.76 -34.66 20.92
CA PHE A 139 -0.78 -35.65 20.47
C PHE A 139 -0.64 -35.61 18.96
N ILE A 140 0.41 -36.24 18.46
CA ILE A 140 0.60 -36.51 17.03
C ILE A 140 0.63 -38.01 16.80
N VAL A 141 0.16 -38.44 15.63
CA VAL A 141 0.19 -39.85 15.23
C VAL A 141 1.16 -39.99 14.08
N VAL A 142 2.09 -40.94 14.22
CA VAL A 142 2.93 -41.41 13.12
C VAL A 142 2.54 -42.86 12.87
N ASN A 143 2.03 -43.14 11.67
CA ASN A 143 1.66 -44.49 11.26
C ASN A 143 2.61 -44.99 10.16
N THR A 144 2.93 -46.27 10.20
CA THR A 144 3.76 -46.94 9.18
C THR A 144 3.26 -48.35 8.93
N ASN A 145 3.79 -49.02 7.91
CA ASN A 145 3.46 -50.41 7.62
C ASN A 145 3.81 -51.31 8.82
N LYS A 146 3.00 -52.33 9.08
CA LYS A 146 3.22 -53.31 10.16
C LYS A 146 4.59 -54.01 10.08
N LYS A 147 5.21 -54.07 8.88
CA LYS A 147 6.52 -54.67 8.64
C LYS A 147 7.69 -53.68 8.71
N THR A 148 7.41 -52.39 8.87
CA THR A 148 8.48 -51.38 8.94
C THR A 148 9.29 -51.55 10.22
N ILE A 149 10.61 -51.60 10.08
CA ILE A 149 11.53 -51.63 11.23
C ILE A 149 11.66 -50.20 11.77
N ILE A 150 11.37 -50.01 13.06
CA ILE A 150 11.45 -48.71 13.74
C ILE A 150 12.68 -48.72 14.65
N ASN A 151 13.60 -47.79 14.43
CA ASN A 151 14.72 -47.53 15.32
C ASN A 151 14.44 -46.24 16.10
N CYS A 152 14.46 -46.33 17.43
CA CYS A 152 14.21 -45.19 18.33
C CYS A 152 15.46 -44.95 19.18
N SER A 153 15.84 -43.68 19.32
CA SER A 153 16.89 -43.25 20.24
C SER A 153 16.36 -42.07 21.03
N ILE A 154 16.39 -42.18 22.35
CA ILE A 154 15.83 -41.20 23.28
C ILE A 154 16.99 -40.71 24.15
N SER A 155 17.09 -39.40 24.32
CA SER A 155 18.07 -38.76 25.20
C SER A 155 17.68 -38.91 26.67
N ASN A 156 18.66 -38.87 27.58
CA ASN A 156 18.43 -39.12 29.01
C ASN A 156 17.57 -38.07 29.74
N ASP A 157 17.27 -36.95 29.09
CA ASP A 157 16.44 -35.86 29.61
C ASP A 157 14.93 -36.08 29.39
N LYS A 158 14.53 -37.27 28.92
CA LYS A 158 13.14 -37.71 28.73
C LYS A 158 12.92 -39.09 29.30
#